data_AF-A0A1M7AG46-F1
#
_entry.id   AF-A0A1M7AG46-F1
#
_cell.length_a   1.000
_cell.length_b   1.000
_cell.length_c   1.000
_cell.angle_alpha   90.00
_cell.angle_beta   90.00
_cell.angle_gamma   90.00
#
_symmetry.space_group_name_H-M   'P 1'
#
loop_
_entity.id
_entity.type
_entity.pdbx_description
1 polymer ?
#
loop_
_entity_poly.entity_id
_entity_poly.type
_entity_poly.pdbx_seq_one_letter_code
_entity_poly.pdbx_strand_id
1 'polypeptide(L)'
;MIRKISGNLIIALFIPFLLKIRWLPNVCNALFKKEYKYYDFDIKTLSEFLYHVYGENYIGSYLISLIGFLIPFQTIKDILYKSKGKISFLHKIFIVTILLCIEIIIIGTFVNIWTIPWWHNFMYLLISIVFGIIITTITYFFIDRYVERSH
;
A
#
# COMPACT_ATOMS: atom_id res chain seq x y z
N MET A 1 22.22 -7.25 -0.99
CA MET A 1 21.12 -8.12 -0.53
C MET A 1 20.49 -7.63 0.78
N ILE A 2 21.25 -7.46 1.87
CA ILE A 2 20.75 -6.98 3.19
C ILE A 2 19.94 -5.68 3.08
N ARG A 3 20.45 -4.65 2.39
CA ARG A 3 19.74 -3.37 2.18
C ARG A 3 18.37 -3.53 1.49
N LYS A 4 18.27 -4.45 0.54
CA LYS A 4 17.01 -4.70 -0.17
C LYS A 4 16.00 -5.34 0.77
N ILE A 5 16.44 -6.28 1.59
CA ILE A 5 15.61 -6.91 2.63
C ILE A 5 15.14 -5.85 3.64
N SER A 6 16.08 -5.11 4.24
CA SER A 6 15.75 -4.07 5.23
C SER A 6 14.87 -2.97 4.64
N GLY A 7 15.14 -2.55 3.40
CA GLY A 7 14.32 -1.58 2.69
C GLY A 7 12.88 -2.05 2.51
N ASN A 8 12.65 -3.30 2.08
CA ASN A 8 11.29 -3.82 1.95
C ASN A 8 10.59 -3.97 3.30
N LEU A 9 11.30 -4.41 4.35
CA LEU A 9 10.73 -4.46 5.71
C LEU A 9 10.30 -3.07 6.19
N ILE A 10 11.14 -2.05 6.00
CA ILE A 10 10.82 -0.66 6.37
C ILE A 10 9.63 -0.14 5.55
N ILE A 11 9.63 -0.33 4.23
CA ILE A 11 8.54 0.11 3.36
C ILE A 11 7.22 -0.56 3.76
N ALA A 12 7.25 -1.86 4.05
CA ALA A 12 6.07 -2.62 4.46
C ALA A 12 5.43 -2.06 5.74
N LEU A 13 6.19 -1.47 6.65
CA LEU A 13 5.63 -0.83 7.86
C LEU A 13 4.71 0.35 7.52
N PHE A 14 4.95 1.05 6.41
CA PHE A 14 4.17 2.22 6.02
C PHE A 14 2.91 1.86 5.23
N ILE A 15 2.91 0.74 4.50
CA ILE A 15 1.80 0.36 3.62
C ILE A 15 0.46 0.20 4.36
N PRO A 16 0.37 -0.42 5.56
CA PRO A 16 -0.89 -0.51 6.30
C PRO A 16 -1.54 0.84 6.60
N PHE A 17 -0.74 1.89 6.85
CA PHE A 17 -1.27 3.23 7.07
C PHE A 17 -1.85 3.83 5.78
N LEU A 18 -1.16 3.61 4.66
CA LEU A 18 -1.63 4.05 3.35
C LEU A 18 -2.94 3.34 2.97
N LEU A 19 -3.05 2.02 3.15
CA LEU A 19 -4.27 1.26 2.85
C LEU A 19 -5.50 1.75 3.63
N LYS A 20 -5.29 2.34 4.81
CA LYS A 20 -6.34 2.87 5.68
C LYS A 20 -6.58 4.37 5.50
N ILE A 21 -6.12 4.97 4.41
CA ILE A 21 -6.28 6.42 4.13
C ILE A 21 -7.75 6.89 4.12
N ARG A 22 -8.70 5.99 3.81
CA ARG A 22 -10.14 6.31 3.89
C ARG A 22 -10.59 6.75 5.29
N TRP A 23 -9.89 6.33 6.33
CA TRP A 23 -10.18 6.68 7.73
C TRP A 23 -9.57 8.01 8.16
N LEU A 24 -8.75 8.64 7.31
CA LEU A 24 -8.07 9.89 7.62
C LEU A 24 -9.03 11.01 8.10
N PRO A 25 -10.23 11.21 7.50
CA PRO A 25 -11.19 12.20 8.02
C PRO A 25 -11.64 11.91 9.45
N ASN A 26 -11.91 10.64 9.77
CA ASN A 26 -12.31 10.22 11.12
C ASN A 26 -11.15 10.40 12.10
N VAL A 27 -9.93 10.10 11.68
CA VAL A 27 -8.71 10.31 12.48
C VAL A 27 -8.51 11.80 12.79
N CYS A 28 -8.69 12.68 11.80
CA CYS A 28 -8.63 14.13 12.03
C CYS A 28 -9.70 14.60 13.02
N ASN A 29 -10.95 14.13 12.88
CA ASN A 29 -12.01 14.47 13.84
C ASN A 29 -11.72 13.94 15.26
N ALA A 30 -11.16 12.73 15.38
CA ALA A 30 -10.74 12.18 16.66
C ALA A 30 -9.64 13.02 17.33
N LEU A 31 -8.64 13.47 16.54
CA LEU A 31 -7.50 14.26 17.04
C LEU A 31 -7.88 15.69 17.44
N PHE A 32 -8.67 16.37 16.61
CA PHE A 32 -8.92 17.81 16.78
C PHE A 32 -10.27 18.13 17.43
N LYS A 33 -11.27 17.24 17.29
CA LYS A 33 -12.63 17.45 17.78
C LYS A 33 -13.05 16.46 18.87
N LYS A 34 -12.20 15.47 19.19
CA LYS A 34 -12.49 14.38 20.14
C LYS A 34 -13.73 13.56 19.75
N GLU A 35 -14.02 13.47 18.46
CA GLU A 35 -15.11 12.65 17.91
C GLU A 35 -14.58 11.28 17.50
N TYR A 36 -14.85 10.23 18.28
CA TYR A 36 -14.33 8.87 18.06
C TYR A 36 -15.32 7.99 17.29
N LYS A 37 -15.55 8.30 16.01
CA LYS A 37 -16.50 7.55 15.17
C LYS A 37 -15.80 6.39 14.44
N TYR A 38 -16.04 5.16 14.88
CA TYR A 38 -15.59 3.94 14.22
C TYR A 38 -16.73 2.93 14.14
N TYR A 39 -17.36 2.83 12.96
CA TYR A 39 -18.60 2.05 12.78
C TYR A 39 -19.64 2.40 13.87
N ASP A 40 -20.36 1.40 14.38
CA ASP A 40 -21.39 1.55 15.43
C ASP A 40 -20.85 1.33 16.85
N PHE A 41 -19.52 1.38 17.05
CA PHE A 41 -18.91 1.19 18.37
C PHE A 41 -18.83 2.50 19.16
N ASP A 42 -19.20 2.44 20.45
CA ASP A 42 -18.99 3.54 21.39
C ASP A 42 -17.54 3.55 21.88
N ILE A 43 -16.70 4.39 21.28
CA ILE A 43 -15.28 4.52 21.63
C ILE A 43 -15.07 5.76 22.49
N LYS A 44 -14.37 5.59 23.62
CA LYS A 44 -14.23 6.66 24.63
C LYS A 44 -12.87 7.35 24.60
N THR A 45 -11.87 6.72 23.96
CA THR A 45 -10.49 7.21 23.98
C THR A 45 -9.85 7.22 22.59
N LEU A 46 -8.95 8.17 22.36
CA LEU A 46 -8.16 8.25 21.13
C LEU A 46 -7.31 7.00 20.90
N SER A 47 -6.74 6.42 21.97
CA SER A 47 -5.92 5.21 21.89
C SER A 47 -6.71 4.01 21.38
N GLU A 48 -7.91 3.81 21.91
CA GLU A 48 -8.82 2.75 21.49
C GLU A 48 -9.28 2.96 20.04
N PHE A 49 -9.60 4.20 19.68
CA PHE A 49 -9.92 4.56 18.30
C PHE A 49 -8.77 4.23 17.33
N LEU A 50 -7.54 4.64 17.65
CA LEU A 50 -6.37 4.38 16.80
C LEU A 50 -6.00 2.89 16.77
N TYR A 51 -6.25 2.15 17.85
CA TYR A 51 -6.07 0.71 17.88
C TYR A 51 -7.03 0.02 16.90
N HIS A 52 -8.33 0.33 16.95
CA HIS A 52 -9.29 -0.26 16.01
C HIS A 52 -9.02 0.16 14.56
N VAL A 53 -8.74 1.46 14.34
CA VAL A 53 -8.45 1.94 12.99
C VAL A 53 -7.17 1.32 12.47
N TYR A 54 -6.04 1.40 13.18
CA TYR A 54 -4.72 1.01 12.65
C TYR A 54 -4.16 -0.28 13.24
N GLY A 55 -4.26 -0.46 14.56
CA GLY A 55 -3.58 -1.51 15.34
C GLY A 55 -4.11 -2.92 15.20
N GLU A 56 -5.44 -3.12 15.25
CA GLU A 56 -6.10 -4.43 15.40
C GLU A 56 -5.65 -5.45 14.35
N ASN A 57 -5.47 -5.00 13.11
CA ASN A 57 -5.05 -5.83 11.98
C ASN A 57 -3.66 -5.44 11.42
N TYR A 58 -2.87 -4.65 12.16
CA TYR A 58 -1.63 -4.07 11.64
C TYR A 58 -0.64 -5.13 11.16
N ILE A 59 -0.37 -6.15 11.99
CA ILE A 59 0.60 -7.22 11.66
C ILE A 59 0.14 -8.01 10.43
N GLY A 60 -1.15 -8.33 10.34
CA GLY A 60 -1.73 -9.00 9.19
C GLY A 60 -1.58 -8.17 7.91
N SER A 61 -1.97 -6.90 7.95
CA SER A 61 -1.81 -5.97 6.81
C SER A 61 -0.34 -5.80 6.42
N TYR A 62 0.57 -5.75 7.39
CA TYR A 62 2.01 -5.68 7.16
C TYR A 62 2.53 -6.92 6.41
N LEU A 63 2.17 -8.12 6.87
CA LEU A 63 2.58 -9.38 6.23
C LEU A 63 2.01 -9.51 4.82
N ILE A 64 0.74 -9.15 4.62
CA ILE A 64 0.11 -9.14 3.28
C ILE A 64 0.82 -8.15 2.36
N SER A 65 1.12 -6.93 2.83
CA SER A 65 1.84 -5.92 2.05
C SER A 65 3.25 -6.39 1.66
N LEU A 66 3.92 -7.12 2.54
CA LEU A 66 5.26 -7.64 2.30
C LEU A 66 5.24 -8.80 1.30
N ILE A 67 4.42 -9.82 1.58
CA ILE A 67 4.40 -11.10 0.83
C ILE A 67 3.56 -10.99 -0.45
N GLY A 68 2.36 -10.41 -0.34
CA GLY A 68 1.41 -10.28 -1.44
C GLY A 68 1.75 -9.18 -2.43
N PHE A 69 2.57 -8.20 -2.03
CA PHE A 69 2.81 -7.02 -2.86
C PHE A 69 4.30 -6.68 -3.07
N LEU A 70 5.07 -6.39 -2.01
CA LEU A 70 6.47 -5.97 -2.17
C LEU A 70 7.36 -7.08 -2.75
N ILE A 71 7.24 -8.32 -2.27
CA ILE A 71 8.04 -9.45 -2.80
C ILE A 71 7.76 -9.67 -4.31
N PRO A 72 6.49 -9.76 -4.77
CA PRO A 72 6.18 -9.83 -6.19
C PRO A 72 6.76 -8.66 -7.00
N PHE A 73 6.60 -7.42 -6.52
CA PHE A 73 7.16 -6.25 -7.18
C PHE A 73 8.68 -6.34 -7.35
N GLN A 74 9.39 -6.70 -6.28
CA GLN A 74 10.84 -6.84 -6.31
C GLN A 74 11.31 -7.98 -7.21
N THR A 75 10.56 -9.07 -7.27
CA THR A 75 10.85 -10.23 -8.13
C THR A 75 10.69 -9.87 -9.60
N ILE A 76 9.57 -9.24 -9.97
CA ILE A 76 9.31 -8.78 -11.35
C ILE A 76 10.41 -7.82 -11.80
N LYS A 77 10.79 -6.87 -10.93
CA LYS A 77 11.85 -5.91 -11.22
C LYS A 77 13.20 -6.58 -11.45
N ASP A 78 13.57 -7.57 -10.63
CA ASP A 78 14.85 -8.28 -10.78
C ASP A 78 14.89 -9.09 -12.09
N ILE A 79 13.78 -9.75 -12.46
CA ILE A 79 13.67 -10.50 -13.71
C ILE A 79 13.81 -9.57 -14.92
N LEU A 80 13.11 -8.43 -14.90
CA LEU A 80 13.19 -7.43 -15.96
C LEU A 80 14.58 -6.79 -16.03
N TYR A 81 15.23 -6.57 -14.89
CA TYR A 81 16.58 -6.03 -14.85
C TYR A 81 17.60 -6.98 -15.51
N LYS A 82 17.51 -8.27 -15.20
CA LYS A 82 18.38 -9.29 -15.80
C LYS A 82 18.21 -9.42 -17.32
N SER A 83 17.01 -9.17 -17.84
CA SER A 83 16.71 -9.35 -19.28
C SER A 83 16.89 -8.07 -20.11
N LYS A 84 16.55 -6.90 -19.57
CA LYS A 84 16.51 -5.63 -20.31
C LYS A 84 17.41 -4.53 -19.72
N GLY A 85 18.12 -4.81 -18.62
CA GLY A 85 18.92 -3.81 -17.91
C GLY A 85 18.06 -2.82 -17.12
N LYS A 86 18.51 -1.56 -17.04
CA LYS A 86 17.87 -0.53 -16.20
C LYS A 86 16.42 -0.27 -16.59
N ILE A 87 15.52 -0.38 -15.63
CA ILE A 87 14.08 -0.15 -15.82
C ILE A 87 13.74 1.31 -15.51
N SER A 88 13.01 1.97 -16.40
CA SER A 88 12.57 3.36 -16.18
C SER A 88 11.62 3.50 -15.00
N PHE A 89 11.58 4.69 -14.39
CA PHE A 89 10.69 4.98 -13.26
C PHE A 89 9.20 4.77 -13.62
N LEU A 90 8.78 5.20 -14.81
CA LEU A 90 7.42 5.00 -15.31
C LEU A 90 7.04 3.52 -15.43
N HIS A 91 7.97 2.67 -15.88
CA HIS A 91 7.72 1.23 -15.93
C HIS A 91 7.54 0.63 -14.53
N LYS A 92 8.28 1.12 -13.53
CA LYS A 92 8.12 0.66 -12.14
C LYS A 92 6.76 1.07 -11.58
N ILE A 93 6.31 2.31 -11.83
CA ILE A 93 4.95 2.76 -11.48
C ILE A 93 3.92 1.81 -12.10
N PHE A 94 4.05 1.51 -13.40
CA PHE A 94 3.10 0.65 -14.09
C PHE A 94 3.02 -0.76 -13.50
N ILE A 95 4.17 -1.37 -13.16
CA ILE A 95 4.20 -2.68 -12.48
C ILE A 95 3.48 -2.61 -11.14
N VAL A 96 3.75 -1.58 -10.33
CA VAL A 96 3.09 -1.41 -9.04
C VAL A 96 1.59 -1.22 -9.20
N THR A 97 1.16 -0.36 -10.13
CA THR A 97 -0.26 -0.11 -10.40
C THR A 97 -0.98 -1.39 -10.82
N ILE A 98 -0.36 -2.21 -11.68
CA ILE A 98 -0.91 -3.52 -12.06
C ILE A 98 -1.07 -4.44 -10.85
N LEU A 99 -0.04 -4.54 -10.01
CA LEU A 99 -0.09 -5.38 -8.81
C LEU A 99 -1.21 -4.95 -7.87
N LEU A 100 -1.37 -3.63 -7.64
CA LEU A 100 -2.47 -3.10 -6.84
C LEU A 100 -3.83 -3.37 -7.48
N CYS A 101 -3.98 -3.21 -8.79
CA CYS A 101 -5.22 -3.53 -9.48
C CYS A 101 -5.58 -5.03 -9.36
N ILE A 102 -4.59 -5.92 -9.48
CA ILE A 102 -4.80 -7.37 -9.27
C ILE A 102 -5.25 -7.63 -7.84
N GLU A 103 -4.60 -7.02 -6.84
CA GLU A 103 -4.97 -7.17 -5.43
C GLU A 103 -6.39 -6.66 -5.14
N ILE A 104 -6.76 -5.50 -5.70
CA ILE A 104 -8.11 -4.94 -5.57
C ILE A 104 -9.15 -5.84 -6.22
N ILE A 105 -8.86 -6.42 -7.38
CA ILE A 105 -9.76 -7.37 -8.06
C ILE A 105 -9.93 -8.63 -7.20
N ILE A 106 -8.83 -9.19 -6.68
CA ILE A 106 -8.85 -10.40 -5.84
C ILE A 106 -9.61 -10.14 -4.53
N ILE A 107 -9.33 -9.04 -3.83
CA ILE A 107 -10.05 -8.71 -2.59
C ILE A 107 -11.51 -8.41 -2.91
N GLY A 108 -11.74 -7.67 -3.99
CA GLY A 108 -13.05 -7.23 -4.45
C GLY A 108 -14.04 -8.36 -4.71
N THR A 109 -13.59 -9.53 -5.17
CA THR A 109 -14.46 -10.72 -5.31
C THR A 109 -15.00 -11.20 -3.97
N PHE A 110 -14.26 -11.04 -2.87
CA PHE A 110 -14.72 -11.41 -1.52
C PHE A 110 -15.59 -10.34 -0.86
N VAL A 111 -15.41 -9.05 -1.21
CA VAL A 111 -16.21 -7.92 -0.66
C VAL A 111 -17.35 -7.47 -1.57
N ASN A 112 -17.63 -8.22 -2.64
CA ASN A 112 -18.72 -8.01 -3.59
C ASN A 112 -18.72 -6.64 -4.30
N ILE A 113 -17.54 -6.12 -4.68
CA ILE A 113 -17.42 -4.84 -5.42
C ILE A 113 -18.09 -4.88 -6.81
N TRP A 114 -18.43 -6.07 -7.28
CA TRP A 114 -19.09 -6.32 -8.56
C TRP A 114 -20.56 -5.92 -8.59
N THR A 115 -21.17 -5.70 -7.41
CA THR A 115 -22.55 -5.18 -7.31
C THR A 115 -22.64 -3.68 -7.50
N ILE A 116 -21.52 -2.96 -7.34
CA ILE A 116 -21.46 -1.51 -7.49
C ILE A 116 -21.21 -1.18 -8.96
N PRO A 117 -21.83 -0.11 -9.52
CA PRO A 117 -21.61 0.25 -10.91
C PRO A 117 -20.13 0.48 -11.25
N TRP A 118 -19.70 0.01 -12.42
CA TRP A 118 -18.29 -0.02 -12.84
C TRP A 118 -17.59 1.35 -12.79
N TRP A 119 -18.32 2.45 -12.96
CA TRP A 119 -17.73 3.80 -12.88
C TRP A 119 -17.31 4.20 -11.47
N HIS A 120 -17.94 3.67 -10.41
CA HIS A 120 -17.44 3.83 -9.05
C HIS A 120 -16.12 3.09 -8.85
N ASN A 121 -15.93 1.97 -9.56
CA ASN A 121 -14.67 1.22 -9.53
C ASN A 121 -13.52 1.96 -10.23
N PHE A 122 -13.81 2.97 -11.06
CA PHE A 122 -12.79 3.83 -11.66
C PHE A 122 -11.98 4.61 -10.60
N MET A 123 -12.60 4.92 -9.46
CA MET A 123 -11.89 5.54 -8.33
C MET A 123 -10.77 4.63 -7.80
N TYR A 124 -10.95 3.31 -7.80
CA TYR A 124 -9.91 2.38 -7.39
C TYR A 124 -8.70 2.41 -8.33
N LEU A 125 -8.93 2.55 -9.64
CA LEU A 125 -7.83 2.71 -10.61
C LEU A 125 -7.03 3.99 -10.35
N LEU A 126 -7.70 5.11 -10.10
CA LEU A 126 -7.05 6.37 -9.80
C LEU A 126 -6.24 6.28 -8.50
N ILE A 127 -6.81 5.66 -7.46
CA ILE A 127 -6.11 5.37 -6.20
C ILE A 127 -4.88 4.49 -6.45
N SER A 128 -4.99 3.42 -7.23
CA SER A 128 -3.86 2.55 -7.57
C SER A 128 -2.73 3.28 -8.27
N ILE A 129 -3.04 4.22 -9.17
CA ILE A 129 -2.02 5.04 -9.84
C ILE A 129 -1.31 5.96 -8.84
N VAL A 130 -2.06 6.67 -7.99
CA VAL A 130 -1.48 7.56 -6.96
C VAL A 130 -0.61 6.78 -5.99
N PHE A 131 -1.09 5.63 -5.52
CA PHE A 131 -0.31 4.73 -4.66
C PHE A 131 0.92 4.18 -5.38
N GLY A 132 0.79 3.85 -6.67
CA GLY A 132 1.90 3.40 -7.49
C GLY A 132 3.01 4.44 -7.57
N ILE A 133 2.67 5.72 -7.73
CA ILE A 133 3.64 6.82 -7.68
C ILE A 133 4.32 6.89 -6.31
N ILE A 134 3.54 6.89 -5.23
CA ILE A 134 4.06 7.00 -3.86
C ILE A 134 5.01 5.83 -3.54
N ILE A 135 4.56 4.60 -3.74
CA ILE A 135 5.34 3.38 -3.42
C ILE A 135 6.59 3.29 -4.30
N THR A 136 6.50 3.63 -5.59
CA THR A 136 7.67 3.63 -6.46
C THR A 136 8.67 4.68 -6.02
N THR A 137 8.21 5.86 -5.60
CA THR A 137 9.08 6.93 -5.08
C THR A 137 9.79 6.48 -3.81
N ILE A 138 9.06 5.92 -2.84
CA ILE A 138 9.65 5.41 -1.60
C ILE A 138 10.66 4.31 -1.93
N THR A 139 10.29 3.34 -2.77
CA THR A 139 11.19 2.25 -3.16
C THR A 139 12.43 2.77 -3.89
N TYR A 140 12.29 3.81 -4.70
CA TYR A 140 13.40 4.44 -5.38
C TYR A 140 14.44 4.98 -4.39
N PHE A 141 13.99 5.71 -3.36
CA PHE A 141 14.89 6.29 -2.36
C PHE A 141 15.50 5.25 -1.42
N PHE A 142 14.75 4.23 -1.00
CA PHE A 142 15.23 3.25 -0.04
C PHE A 142 16.05 2.11 -0.68
N ILE A 143 15.74 1.76 -1.93
CA ILE A 143 16.30 0.57 -2.58
C ILE A 143 16.97 0.93 -3.92
N ASP A 144 16.22 1.45 -4.88
CA ASP A 144 16.67 1.43 -6.28
C ASP A 144 17.84 2.36 -6.57
N ARG A 145 17.81 3.59 -6.01
CA ARG A 145 18.89 4.58 -6.19
C ARG A 145 20.26 4.01 -5.86
N TYR A 146 20.33 3.11 -4.89
CA TYR A 146 21.58 2.52 -4.43
C TYR A 146 21.93 1.20 -5.12
N VAL A 147 20.95 0.44 -5.60
CA VAL A 147 21.21 -0.78 -6.39
C VAL A 147 21.70 -0.42 -7.79
N GLU A 148 21.12 0.62 -8.39
CA GLU A 148 21.49 1.12 -9.73
C GLU A 148 22.81 1.91 -9.77
N ARG A 149 23.37 2.27 -8.61
CA ARG A 149 24.69 2.94 -8.51
C ARG A 149 25.83 1.98 -8.17
N SER A 150 25.51 0.80 -7.65
CA SER A 150 26.49 -0.22 -7.23
C SER A 150 26.80 -1.26 -8.31
N HIS A 151 26.18 -1.14 -9.48
CA HIS A 151 26.39 -1.93 -10.68
C HIS A 151 26.72 -0.98 -11.83
#